data_AF-A0A7C3HWF4-F1
#
_entry.id   AF-A0A7C3HWF4-F1
#
_cell.length_a   1.000
_cell.length_b   1.000
_cell.length_c   1.000
_cell.angle_alpha   90.00
_cell.angle_beta   90.00
_cell.angle_gamma   90.00
#
_symmetry.space_group_name_H-M   'P 1'
#
loop_
_entity.id
_entity.type
_entity.pdbx_description
1 polymer ?
#
loop_
_entity_poly.entity_id
_entity_poly.type
_entity_poly.pdbx_seq_one_letter_code
_entity_poly.pdbx_strand_id
1 'polypeptide(L)' 'FRVNNEINMAARGMGLGLYITRTIVEMHEGEVSVVSKMGEGSTFTICLPRIG' A
#
# COMPACT_ATOMS: atom_id res chain seq x y z
N PHE A 1 -16.38 -15.83 3.34
CA PHE A 1 -15.22 -16.15 2.46
C PHE A 1 -13.96 -15.63 3.11
N ARG A 2 -13.16 -16.48 3.77
CA ARG A 2 -11.79 -16.14 4.18
C ARG A 2 -10.88 -16.68 3.08
N VAL A 3 -10.23 -15.79 2.34
CA VAL A 3 -9.22 -16.19 1.37
C VAL A 3 -8.03 -16.71 2.18
N ASN A 4 -7.83 -18.03 2.16
CA ASN A 4 -6.57 -18.64 2.61
C ASN A 4 -5.52 -18.26 1.57
N ASN A 5 -4.71 -17.25 1.88
CA ASN A 5 -3.57 -16.91 1.06
C ASN A 5 -2.32 -16.90 1.94
N GLU A 6 -1.34 -17.68 1.51
CA GLU A 6 -0.02 -17.89 2.13
C GLU A 6 0.74 -16.57 2.38
N ILE A 7 0.30 -15.49 1.70
CA ILE A 7 0.73 -14.10 1.91
C ILE A 7 0.46 -13.58 3.34
N ASN A 8 -0.59 -14.05 4.05
CA ASN A 8 -0.98 -13.48 5.34
C ASN A 8 0.01 -13.75 6.50
N MET A 9 0.80 -14.82 6.44
CA MET A 9 1.82 -15.12 7.46
C MET A 9 3.15 -14.42 7.15
N ALA A 10 3.56 -14.33 5.88
CA ALA A 10 4.78 -13.62 5.51
C ALA A 10 4.65 -12.08 5.59
N ALA A 11 3.44 -11.54 5.39
CA ALA A 11 3.20 -10.09 5.38
C ALA A 11 3.13 -9.45 6.78
N ARG A 12 2.89 -10.22 7.85
CA ARG A 12 2.85 -9.67 9.22
C ARG A 12 4.27 -9.46 9.75
N GLY A 13 4.72 -8.20 9.74
CA GLY A 13 5.95 -7.77 10.42
C GLY A 13 7.19 -7.54 9.54
N MET A 14 7.18 -7.95 8.27
CA MET A 14 8.31 -7.70 7.35
C MET A 14 8.23 -6.37 6.60
N GLY A 15 7.22 -5.53 6.87
CA GLY A 15 7.05 -4.24 6.16
C GLY A 15 6.63 -4.37 4.68
N LEU A 16 6.26 -5.58 4.23
CA LEU A 16 5.92 -5.84 2.83
C LEU A 16 4.62 -5.19 2.36
N GLY A 17 3.71 -4.84 3.28
CA GLY A 17 2.40 -4.28 2.94
C GLY A 17 2.49 -3.04 2.05
N LEU A 18 3.29 -2.05 2.45
CA LEU A 18 3.44 -0.81 1.69
C LEU A 18 4.21 -1.02 0.39
N TYR A 19 5.17 -1.94 0.36
CA TYR A 19 5.88 -2.31 -0.87
C TYR A 19 4.91 -2.89 -1.89
N ILE A 20 4.10 -3.87 -1.49
CA ILE A 20 3.07 -4.48 -2.35
C ILE A 20 2.07 -3.42 -2.82
N THR A 21 1.60 -2.55 -1.92
CA THR A 21 0.70 -1.45 -2.29
C THR A 21 1.33 -0.54 -3.35
N ARG A 22 2.59 -0.13 -3.17
CA ARG A 22 3.30 0.73 -4.14
C ARG A 22 3.40 0.06 -5.50
N THR A 23 3.82 -1.21 -5.54
CA THR A 23 3.91 -1.98 -6.79
C THR A 23 2.56 -2.06 -7.51
N ILE A 24 1.47 -2.34 -6.80
CA ILE A 24 0.13 -2.40 -7.39
C ILE A 24 -0.26 -1.04 -7.97
N VAL A 25 -0.01 0.05 -7.23
CA VAL A 25 -0.37 1.40 -7.68
C VAL A 25 0.44 1.83 -8.90
N GLU A 26 1.75 1.57 -8.92
CA GLU A 26 2.63 1.84 -10.07
C GLU A 26 2.19 1.08 -11.33
N MET A 27 1.74 -0.18 -11.18
CA MET A 27 1.20 -0.98 -12.29
C MET A 27 -0.08 -0.40 -12.90
N HIS A 28 -0.82 0.41 -12.14
CA HIS A 28 -2.01 1.13 -12.60
C HIS A 28 -1.69 2.57 -13.01
N GLU A 29 -0.41 2.88 -13.27
CA GLU A 29 0.06 4.23 -13.63
C GLU A 29 -0.30 5.29 -12.57
N GLY A 30 -0.46 4.86 -11.32
CA GLY A 30 -0.73 5.72 -10.19
C GLY A 30 0.49 6.03 -9.35
N GLU A 31 0.26 6.76 -8.26
CA GLU A 31 1.28 7.19 -7.32
C GLU A 31 0.85 6.99 -5.86
N VAL A 32 1.81 6.68 -4.98
CA VAL A 32 1.65 6.67 -3.53
C VAL A 32 2.54 7.73 -2.90
N SER A 33 1.97 8.63 -2.10
CA SER A 33 2.71 9.62 -1.32
C SER A 33 2.41 9.47 0.18
N VAL A 34 3.30 10.00 1.02
CA VAL A 34 3.17 9.96 2.49
C VAL A 34 3.50 11.31 3.09
N VAL A 35 2.67 11.75 4.03
CA VAL A 35 2.93 12.89 4.91
C VAL A 35 2.90 12.35 6.33
N SER A 36 3.98 12.55 7.08
CA SER A 36 4.07 12.10 8.48
C SER A 36 4.48 13.25 9.37
N LYS A 37 3.87 13.30 10.55
CA LYS A 37 4.24 14.24 11.61
C LYS A 37 4.39 13.48 12.92
N MET A 38 5.56 13.63 13.54
CA MET A 38 5.89 12.94 14.78
C MET A 38 4.85 13.25 15.87
N GLY A 39 4.33 12.22 16.52
CA GLY A 39 3.28 12.36 17.53
C GLY A 39 1.86 12.59 17.02
N GLU A 40 1.67 12.82 15.71
CA GLU A 40 0.34 13.03 15.09
C GLU A 40 -0.04 11.90 14.13
N GLY A 41 0.96 11.16 13.63
CA GLY A 41 0.78 9.99 12.78
C GLY A 41 1.20 10.25 11.33
N SER A 42 0.68 9.42 10.44
CA SER A 42 1.01 9.45 9.02
C SER A 42 -0.24 9.32 8.15
N THR A 43 -0.31 10.11 7.10
CA THR A 43 -1.30 10.01 6.03
C THR A 43 -0.62 9.49 4.78
N PHE A 44 -1.15 8.38 4.24
CA PHE A 44 -0.75 7.82 2.97
C PHE A 44 -1.83 8.15 1.94
N THR A 45 -1.43 8.74 0.81
CA THR A 45 -2.35 9.14 -0.26
C THR A 45 -2.04 8.33 -1.50
N ILE A 46 -3.09 7.74 -2.09
CA ILE A 46 -3.03 6.97 -3.33
C ILE A 46 -3.77 7.76 -4.40
N CYS A 47 -3.08 8.05 -5.51
CA CYS A 47 -3.66 8.68 -6.68
C CYS A 47 -3.63 7.69 -7.84
N LEU A 48 -4.78 7.46 -8.47
CA LEU A 48 -4.89 6.61 -9.66
C LEU A 48 -5.44 7.45 -10.82
N PRO A 49 -5.00 7.19 -12.06
CA PRO A 49 -5.64 7.76 -13.25
C PRO A 49 -7.14 7.45 -13.26
N ARG A 50 -7.97 8.44 -13.56
CA ARG A 50 -9.43 8.29 -13.51
C ARG A 50 -9.97 7.44 -14.66
N ILE A 51 -9.26 7.39 -15.79
CA ILE A 51 -9.66 6.73 -17.03
C ILE A 51 -8.40 6.40 -17.84
N GLY A 52 -8.34 5.18 -18.37
CA GLY A 52 -7.50 4.76 -19.51
C GLY A 52 -8.37 4.41 -20.69
#